data_AF-A0A4P9VX69-F1
#
_entry.id   AF-A0A4P9VX69-F1
#
_cell.length_a   1.000
_cell.length_b   1.000
_cell.length_c   1.000
_cell.angle_alpha   90.00
_cell.angle_beta   90.00
_cell.angle_gamma   90.00
#
_symmetry.space_group_name_H-M   'P 1'
#
loop_
_entity.id
_entity.type
_entity.pdbx_description
1 polymer ?
#
loop_
_entity_poly.entity_id
_entity_poly.type
_entity_poly.pdbx_seq_one_letter_code
_entity_poly.pdbx_strand_id
1 'polypeptide(L)'
;PVDSSNGYWQFSVAQGSFTAGDHTGTFGAIKTAIADTGTSLVMLPTPMAHSIWKATGATSLKNGQASIDCNAQAPDVVFTFSNTPYAIPASAYILPGNQDGTCISGFAGG
;
A
#
# COMPACT_ATOMS: atom_id res chain seq x y z
N PRO A 1 0.19 8.72 -18.89
CA PRO A 1 0.85 7.94 -19.96
C PRO A 1 1.80 6.90 -19.34
N VAL A 2 1.99 5.77 -20.01
CA VAL A 2 2.99 4.75 -19.61
C VAL A 2 4.36 5.15 -20.17
N ASP A 3 5.41 5.02 -19.35
CA ASP A 3 6.82 5.20 -19.71
C ASP A 3 7.53 3.85 -19.67
N SER A 4 7.94 3.34 -20.84
CA SER A 4 8.58 2.04 -20.97
C SER A 4 10.11 2.13 -21.11
N SER A 5 10.73 3.31 -20.91
CA SER A 5 12.18 3.50 -21.11
C SER A 5 13.04 2.62 -20.21
N ASN A 6 12.53 2.25 -19.03
CA ASN A 6 13.18 1.35 -18.07
C ASN A 6 12.73 -0.11 -18.20
N GLY A 7 11.93 -0.46 -19.22
CA GLY A 7 11.41 -1.83 -19.41
C GLY A 7 10.23 -2.22 -18.50
N TYR A 8 9.69 -1.28 -17.73
CA TYR A 8 8.54 -1.49 -16.84
C TYR A 8 7.26 -0.88 -17.41
N TRP A 9 6.11 -1.31 -16.89
CA TRP A 9 4.86 -0.57 -16.97
C TRP A 9 4.88 0.61 -15.99
N GLN A 10 5.80 1.55 -16.20
CA GLN A 10 5.99 2.71 -15.33
C GLN A 10 4.96 3.79 -15.67
N PHE A 11 4.40 4.44 -14.65
CA PHE A 11 3.47 5.54 -14.83
C PHE A 11 3.71 6.64 -13.81
N SER A 12 3.28 7.86 -14.14
CA SER A 12 3.45 8.99 -13.23
C SER A 12 2.45 8.93 -12.09
N VAL A 13 2.96 9.23 -10.90
CA VAL A 13 2.18 9.36 -9.67
C VAL A 13 2.42 10.73 -9.00
N ALA A 14 3.00 11.68 -9.74
CA ALA A 14 3.45 12.97 -9.21
C ALA A 14 2.37 13.81 -8.50
N GLN A 15 1.09 13.62 -8.88
CA GLN A 15 -0.09 14.27 -8.32
C GLN A 15 -0.98 13.26 -7.56
N GLY A 16 -0.43 12.09 -7.23
CA GLY A 16 -1.17 11.04 -6.55
C GLY A 16 -1.27 11.27 -5.05
N SER A 17 -2.32 10.69 -4.48
CA SER A 17 -2.61 10.71 -3.04
C SER A 17 -3.13 9.36 -2.57
N PHE A 18 -3.18 9.20 -1.26
CA PHE A 18 -3.83 8.06 -0.63
C PHE A 18 -4.70 8.51 0.54
N THR A 19 -5.71 7.70 0.85
CA THR A 19 -6.49 7.79 2.08
C THR A 19 -6.58 6.41 2.72
N ALA A 20 -6.42 6.33 4.04
CA ALA A 20 -6.64 5.13 4.84
C ALA A 20 -7.32 5.57 6.13
N GLY A 21 -8.62 5.27 6.28
CA GLY A 21 -9.42 5.78 7.40
C GLY A 21 -9.40 7.31 7.45
N ASP A 22 -8.97 7.87 8.58
CA ASP A 22 -8.81 9.31 8.83
C ASP A 22 -7.46 9.88 8.35
N HIS A 23 -6.56 9.05 7.83
CA HIS A 23 -5.25 9.48 7.34
C HIS A 23 -5.31 9.75 5.84
N THR A 24 -4.82 10.93 5.42
CA THR A 24 -4.66 11.31 4.02
C THR A 24 -3.22 11.76 3.77
N GLY A 25 -2.64 11.39 2.63
CA GLY A 25 -1.31 11.84 2.25
C GLY A 25 -1.11 11.94 0.75
N THR A 26 -0.04 12.64 0.36
CA THR A 26 0.43 12.68 -1.05
C THR A 26 1.64 11.79 -1.21
N PHE A 27 2.03 11.50 -2.45
CA PHE A 27 3.24 10.73 -2.71
C PHE A 27 4.55 11.53 -2.59
N GLY A 28 4.44 12.83 -2.27
CA GLY A 28 5.58 13.68 -1.97
C GLY A 28 6.63 13.72 -3.10
N ALA A 29 7.84 13.29 -2.78
CA ALA A 29 8.97 13.27 -3.72
C ALA A 29 8.86 12.15 -4.78
N ILE A 30 8.03 11.13 -4.57
CA ILE A 30 7.85 10.04 -5.54
C ILE A 30 7.03 10.53 -6.72
N LYS A 31 7.60 10.39 -7.92
CA LYS A 31 6.98 10.88 -9.17
C LYS A 31 6.55 9.77 -10.11
N THR A 32 7.05 8.55 -9.91
CA THR A 32 6.76 7.38 -10.74
C THR A 32 6.51 6.15 -9.88
N ALA A 33 5.72 5.23 -10.40
CA ALA A 33 5.50 3.90 -9.87
C ALA A 33 5.41 2.89 -11.04
N ILE A 34 5.46 1.60 -10.74
CA ILE A 34 5.32 0.53 -11.74
C ILE A 34 4.08 -0.31 -11.44
N ALA A 35 3.40 -0.78 -12.49
CA ALA A 35 2.41 -1.84 -12.40
C ALA A 35 3.12 -3.18 -12.61
N ASP A 36 3.20 -4.00 -11.56
CA ASP A 36 3.97 -5.24 -11.57
C ASP A 36 3.13 -6.39 -11.00
N THR A 37 2.62 -7.26 -11.88
CA THR A 37 1.88 -8.46 -11.49
C THR A 37 2.76 -9.56 -10.89
N GLY A 38 4.09 -9.44 -11.00
CA GLY A 38 5.06 -10.38 -10.44
C GLY A 38 5.39 -10.14 -8.97
N THR A 39 4.92 -9.03 -8.40
CA THR A 39 5.14 -8.66 -6.99
C THR A 39 3.86 -8.88 -6.18
N SER A 40 3.98 -9.58 -5.04
CA SER A 40 2.82 -9.89 -4.18
C SER A 40 2.28 -8.70 -3.38
N LEU A 41 3.14 -7.80 -2.92
CA LEU A 41 2.79 -6.69 -2.01
C LEU A 41 2.85 -5.34 -2.70
N VAL A 42 2.04 -4.40 -2.24
CA VAL A 42 2.17 -2.99 -2.64
C VAL A 42 3.35 -2.39 -1.87
N MET A 43 4.50 -2.29 -2.52
CA MET A 43 5.69 -1.65 -1.96
C MET A 43 5.59 -0.13 -2.06
N LEU A 44 5.79 0.55 -0.94
CA LEU A 44 5.65 1.99 -0.77
C LEU A 44 6.88 2.56 -0.05
N PRO A 45 7.17 3.87 -0.21
CA PRO A 45 8.13 4.53 0.66
C PRO A 45 7.77 4.30 2.13
N THR A 46 8.76 3.94 2.93
CA THR A 46 8.59 3.61 4.36
C THR A 46 7.67 4.58 5.14
N PRO A 47 7.80 5.92 5.02
CA PRO A 47 6.89 6.84 5.73
C PRO A 47 5.40 6.69 5.34
N MET A 48 5.13 6.37 4.07
CA MET A 48 3.78 6.15 3.55
C MET A 48 3.21 4.82 4.06
N ALA A 49 4.01 3.76 3.99
CA ALA A 49 3.65 2.46 4.55
C ALA A 49 3.30 2.57 6.04
N HIS A 50 4.11 3.29 6.83
CA HIS A 50 3.83 3.56 8.25
C HIS A 50 2.51 4.30 8.48
N SER A 51 2.18 5.28 7.64
CA SER A 51 0.90 5.99 7.73
C SER A 51 -0.28 5.05 7.51
N ILE A 52 -0.18 4.15 6.53
CA ILE A 52 -1.22 3.16 6.23
C ILE A 52 -1.31 2.10 7.33
N TRP A 53 -0.17 1.59 7.83
CA TRP A 53 -0.16 0.61 8.91
C TRP A 53 -0.82 1.16 10.17
N LYS A 54 -0.50 2.40 10.55
CA LYS A 54 -1.14 3.06 11.70
C LYS A 54 -2.66 3.18 11.54
N ALA A 55 -3.13 3.54 10.35
CA ALA A 55 -4.56 3.68 10.07
C ALA A 55 -5.32 2.34 10.00
N THR A 56 -4.63 1.27 9.63
CA THR A 56 -5.21 -0.08 9.48
C THR A 56 -5.05 -0.96 10.73
N GLY A 57 -4.32 -0.47 11.75
CA GLY A 57 -4.00 -1.26 12.95
C GLY A 57 -2.89 -2.28 12.74
N ALA A 58 -2.14 -2.20 11.63
CA ALA A 58 -1.00 -3.06 11.38
C ALA A 58 0.24 -2.62 12.18
N THR A 59 1.07 -3.58 12.57
CA THR A 59 2.30 -3.38 13.35
C THR A 59 3.52 -3.67 12.48
N SER A 60 4.40 -2.68 12.34
CA SER A 60 5.63 -2.80 11.54
C SER A 60 6.56 -3.93 12.06
N LEU A 61 7.12 -4.68 11.12
CA LEU A 61 8.11 -5.73 11.35
C LEU A 61 9.50 -5.24 10.88
N LYS A 62 10.57 -5.84 11.42
CA LYS A 62 11.97 -5.44 11.11
C LYS A 62 12.42 -5.74 9.67
N ASN A 63 11.59 -6.42 8.87
CA ASN A 63 11.88 -6.85 7.50
C ASN A 63 11.16 -6.01 6.43
N GLY A 64 10.61 -4.85 6.78
CA GLY A 64 9.89 -3.96 5.85
C GLY A 64 8.43 -4.34 5.61
N GLN A 65 7.92 -5.40 6.25
CA GLN A 65 6.51 -5.78 6.23
C GLN A 65 5.80 -5.30 7.51
N ALA A 66 4.50 -5.56 7.60
CA ALA A 66 3.74 -5.37 8.83
C ALA A 66 2.82 -6.57 9.11
N SER A 67 2.64 -6.91 10.38
CA SER A 67 1.63 -7.85 10.84
C SER A 67 0.30 -7.15 11.10
N ILE A 68 -0.82 -7.85 10.93
CA ILE A 68 -2.17 -7.36 11.21
C ILE A 68 -3.02 -8.50 11.76
N ASP A 69 -3.98 -8.21 12.64
CA ASP A 69 -4.97 -9.21 13.06
C ASP A 69 -5.78 -9.69 11.84
N CYS A 70 -5.87 -11.00 11.64
CA CYS A 70 -6.63 -11.58 10.53
C CYS A 70 -8.12 -11.19 10.53
N ASN A 71 -8.69 -10.81 11.69
CA ASN A 71 -10.07 -10.37 11.84
C ASN A 71 -10.22 -8.85 11.99
N ALA A 72 -9.14 -8.09 11.76
CA ALA A 72 -9.14 -6.64 11.89
C ALA A 72 -10.28 -6.00 11.09
N GLN A 73 -11.06 -5.14 11.75
CA GLN A 73 -12.02 -4.27 11.09
C GLN A 73 -11.30 -3.02 10.59
N ALA A 74 -10.51 -3.19 9.54
CA ALA A 74 -9.67 -2.14 8.99
C ALA A 74 -10.38 -1.40 7.82
N PRO A 75 -10.11 -0.11 7.59
CA PRO A 75 -10.75 0.67 6.53
C PRO A 75 -10.19 0.30 5.15
N ASP A 76 -10.92 0.61 4.09
CA ASP A 76 -10.34 0.54 2.75
C ASP A 76 -9.15 1.51 2.62
N VAL A 77 -8.13 1.08 1.87
CA VAL A 77 -7.02 1.96 1.47
C VAL A 77 -7.27 2.40 0.05
N VAL A 78 -7.40 3.70 -0.16
CA VAL A 78 -7.71 4.26 -1.49
C VAL A 78 -6.49 4.98 -2.01
N PHE A 79 -6.02 4.59 -3.20
CA PHE A 79 -5.04 5.37 -3.95
C PHE A 79 -5.75 6.17 -5.03
N THR A 80 -5.42 7.45 -5.14
CA THR A 80 -5.96 8.32 -6.18
C THR A 80 -4.87 8.64 -7.18
N PHE A 81 -5.11 8.28 -8.45
CA PHE A 81 -4.24 8.60 -9.56
C PHE A 81 -5.02 9.40 -10.59
N SER A 82 -4.51 10.57 -11.01
CA SER A 82 -5.18 11.44 -11.99
C SER A 82 -6.65 11.75 -11.64
N ASN A 83 -6.93 12.04 -10.36
CA ASN A 83 -8.26 12.28 -9.80
C ASN A 83 -9.23 11.08 -9.80
N THR A 84 -8.77 9.88 -10.17
CA THR A 84 -9.56 8.66 -10.09
C THR A 84 -9.18 7.87 -8.84
N PRO A 85 -10.14 7.60 -7.92
CA PRO A 85 -9.90 6.80 -6.72
C PRO A 85 -9.98 5.29 -7.04
N TYR A 86 -9.05 4.53 -6.46
CA TYR A 86 -8.99 3.07 -6.53
C TYR A 86 -8.91 2.51 -5.11
N ALA A 87 -10.00 1.93 -4.65
CA ALA A 87 -10.10 1.34 -3.32
C ALA A 87 -9.54 -0.09 -3.29
N ILE A 88 -8.72 -0.37 -2.29
CA ILE A 88 -8.25 -1.70 -1.92
C ILE A 88 -8.99 -2.08 -0.63
N PRO A 89 -9.97 -3.01 -0.70
CA PRO A 89 -10.73 -3.39 0.47
C PRO A 89 -9.86 -4.15 1.48
N ALA A 90 -10.25 -4.12 2.75
CA ALA A 90 -9.53 -4.83 3.82
C ALA A 90 -9.28 -6.31 3.51
N SER A 91 -10.28 -6.99 2.91
CA SER A 91 -10.16 -8.38 2.49
C SER A 91 -9.09 -8.63 1.42
N ALA A 92 -8.62 -7.60 0.70
CA ALA A 92 -7.59 -7.72 -0.32
C ALA A 92 -6.17 -7.44 0.21
N TYR A 93 -6.03 -6.73 1.33
CA TYR A 93 -4.73 -6.44 1.94
C TYR A 93 -4.48 -7.14 3.28
N ILE A 94 -5.46 -7.83 3.86
CA ILE A 94 -5.25 -8.74 5.00
C ILE A 94 -4.93 -10.12 4.42
N LEU A 95 -3.63 -10.41 4.29
CA LEU A 95 -3.15 -11.63 3.65
C LEU A 95 -2.94 -12.74 4.68
N PRO A 96 -3.33 -14.00 4.38
CA PRO A 96 -3.13 -15.12 5.28
C PRO A 96 -1.67 -15.21 5.74
N GLY A 97 -1.48 -15.24 7.06
CA GLY A 97 -0.15 -15.34 7.69
C GLY A 97 0.00 -16.64 8.47
N ASN A 98 0.40 -16.49 9.73
CA ASN A 98 0.64 -17.60 10.64
C ASN A 98 -0.68 -18.20 11.16
N GLN A 99 -0.62 -19.42 11.68
CA GLN A 99 -1.78 -20.12 12.24
C GLN A 99 -2.24 -19.59 13.62
N ASP A 100 -1.60 -18.54 14.13
CA ASP A 100 -1.87 -17.94 15.46
C ASP A 100 -2.89 -16.78 15.42
N GLY A 101 -3.53 -16.54 14.26
CA GLY A 101 -4.42 -15.40 14.05
C GLY A 101 -3.70 -14.14 13.55
N THR A 102 -2.38 -14.21 13.31
CA THR A 102 -1.59 -13.12 12.74
C THR A 102 -1.54 -13.23 11.22
N CYS A 103 -2.01 -12.20 10.54
CA CYS A 103 -1.94 -12.02 9.10
C CYS A 103 -0.83 -11.02 8.72
N ILE A 104 -0.53 -10.94 7.43
CA ILE A 104 0.43 -9.97 6.88
C ILE A 104 -0.35 -8.85 6.17
N SER A 105 0.09 -7.61 6.37
CA SER A 105 -0.41 -6.48 5.60
C SER A 105 0.06 -6.57 4.16
N GLY A 106 -0.83 -6.30 3.22
CA GLY A 106 -0.55 -6.19 1.79
C GLY A 106 0.36 -5.00 1.42
N PHE A 107 0.69 -4.14 2.39
CA PHE A 107 1.55 -2.97 2.20
C PHE A 107 2.91 -3.19 2.85
N ALA A 108 3.97 -2.94 2.09
CA ALA A 108 5.36 -3.03 2.54
C ALA A 108 6.07 -1.66 2.44
N GLY A 109 7.02 -1.41 3.34
CA GLY A 109 7.90 -0.26 3.33
C GLY A 109 9.27 -0.59 2.75
N GLY A 110 9.76 0.22 1.81
CA GLY A 110 11.07 0.07 1.15
C GLY A 110 11.52 1.30 0.39
#